data_AF-A0A8C1GK09-F1
#
_entry.id   AF-A0A8C1GK09-F1
#
_cell.length_a   1.000
_cell.length_b   1.000
_cell.length_c   1.000
_cell.angle_alpha   90.00
_cell.angle_beta   90.00
_cell.angle_gamma   90.00
#
_symmetry.space_group_name_H-M   'P 1'
#
loop_
_entity.id
_entity.type
_entity.pdbx_description
1 polymer ?
#
loop_
_entity_poly.entity_id
_entity_poly.type
_entity_poly.pdbx_seq_one_letter_code
_entity_poly.pdbx_strand_id
1 'polypeptide(L)'
;MSVSGLKAELKFLESIFDVNHERFRILDWKPDELSCQFNVTGDQLLIIHCNLTESYPLTPPIWFVESDDPSLTGVLERLEEVRRGSTLLLQQLKRLICDLCRLYNLPQHPDVEMLDQPLPAGPLHQDRKHGPTDEVTSEEEEEEEMGEDIDLEHYEMKEEEPVDGKKSEDDGIEKENLAVLEKIRRNQRQDHLNVSAHSGAVSGSVQASDRLMKELREIYRSQSYKNGKASTPGTSSSGRKSTAPPLQS
;
A
#
# COMPACT_ATOMS: atom_id res chain seq x y z
N MET A 1 -6.96 1.26 -0.86
CA MET A 1 -5.54 1.65 -0.85
C MET A 1 -5.32 2.49 0.40
N SER A 2 -4.16 2.38 1.04
CA SER A 2 -3.86 3.08 2.29
C SER A 2 -3.65 4.58 2.08
N VAL A 3 -3.94 5.40 3.10
CA VAL A 3 -3.64 6.84 3.17
C VAL A 3 -2.19 7.18 2.77
N SER A 4 -1.27 6.21 2.92
CA SER A 4 0.12 6.35 2.49
C SER A 4 0.32 6.54 0.99
N GLY A 5 -0.56 5.99 0.14
CA GLY A 5 -0.48 6.17 -1.32
C GLY A 5 -0.77 7.61 -1.74
N LEU A 6 -1.87 8.18 -1.24
CA LEU A 6 -2.24 9.57 -1.52
C LEU A 6 -1.17 10.55 -1.02
N LYS A 7 -0.61 10.32 0.18
CA LYS A 7 0.47 11.18 0.69
C LYS A 7 1.72 11.13 -0.19
N ALA A 8 2.02 9.99 -0.81
CA ALA A 8 3.12 9.87 -1.76
C ALA A 8 2.81 10.64 -3.06
N GLU A 9 1.57 10.58 -3.57
CA GLU A 9 1.13 11.40 -4.71
C GLU A 9 1.30 12.89 -4.43
N LEU A 10 0.78 13.38 -3.30
CA LEU A 10 0.84 14.81 -2.94
C LEU A 10 2.28 15.32 -2.80
N LYS A 11 3.16 14.53 -2.15
CA LYS A 11 4.59 14.86 -2.07
C LYS A 11 5.28 14.86 -3.43
N PHE A 12 4.91 13.94 -4.31
CA PHE A 12 5.48 13.87 -5.65
C PHE A 12 5.05 15.10 -6.48
N LEU A 13 3.78 15.48 -6.39
CA LEU A 13 3.27 16.69 -7.01
C LEU A 13 4.01 17.94 -6.52
N GLU A 14 4.21 18.09 -5.21
CA GLU A 14 4.95 19.21 -4.61
C GLU A 14 6.42 19.26 -5.08
N SER A 15 7.03 18.10 -5.34
CA SER A 15 8.41 18.03 -5.84
C SER A 15 8.58 18.49 -7.29
N ILE A 16 7.50 18.46 -8.08
CA ILE A 16 7.49 18.86 -9.49
C ILE A 16 6.98 20.30 -9.63
N PHE A 17 5.88 20.61 -8.95
CA PHE A 17 5.15 21.87 -9.08
C PHE A 17 5.27 22.70 -7.81
N ASP A 18 6.50 23.14 -7.53
CA ASP A 18 6.77 24.02 -6.40
C ASP A 18 6.12 25.42 -6.57
N VAL A 19 6.27 26.26 -5.55
CA VAL A 19 5.71 27.62 -5.52
C VAL A 19 6.30 28.55 -6.60
N ASN A 20 7.44 28.20 -7.19
CA ASN A 20 8.14 29.00 -8.19
C ASN A 20 7.92 28.49 -9.62
N HIS A 21 7.30 27.32 -9.80
CA HIS A 21 7.08 26.73 -11.11
C HIS A 21 6.29 27.66 -12.06
N GLU A 22 6.68 27.70 -13.33
CA GLU A 22 6.28 28.76 -14.27
C GLU A 22 4.85 28.63 -14.81
N ARG A 23 4.24 27.45 -14.70
CA ARG A 23 2.93 27.15 -15.30
C ARG A 23 1.88 26.68 -14.31
N PHE A 24 2.29 25.91 -13.33
CA PHE A 24 1.41 25.28 -12.37
C PHE A 24 2.10 25.18 -11.02
N ARG A 25 1.48 25.67 -9.95
CA ARG A 25 2.09 25.76 -8.62
C ARG A 25 1.17 25.12 -7.61
N ILE A 26 1.74 24.36 -6.69
CA ILE A 26 1.00 23.90 -5.51
C ILE A 26 1.15 24.96 -4.43
N LEU A 27 0.01 25.44 -3.93
CA LEU A 27 -0.04 26.50 -2.91
C LEU A 27 -0.04 25.90 -1.51
N ASP A 28 -0.92 24.91 -1.31
CA ASP A 28 -1.06 24.16 -0.05
C ASP A 28 -1.69 22.80 -0.32
N TRP A 29 -1.41 21.81 0.52
CA TRP A 29 -2.06 20.51 0.45
C TRP A 29 -2.23 19.85 1.82
N LYS A 30 -3.34 19.12 1.94
CA LYS A 30 -3.73 18.28 3.06
C LYS A 30 -4.23 16.93 2.51
N PRO A 31 -4.45 15.92 3.36
CA PRO A 31 -4.99 14.64 2.90
C PRO A 31 -6.39 14.73 2.26
N ASP A 32 -7.15 15.77 2.56
CA ASP A 32 -8.52 16.02 2.12
C ASP A 32 -8.66 17.18 1.13
N GLU A 33 -7.61 17.98 0.93
CA GLU A 33 -7.66 19.20 0.13
C GLU A 33 -6.33 19.45 -0.59
N LEU A 34 -6.37 19.85 -1.86
CA LEU A 34 -5.22 20.33 -2.63
C LEU A 34 -5.58 21.67 -3.25
N SER A 35 -4.78 22.70 -2.95
CA SER A 35 -4.92 24.04 -3.52
C SER A 35 -3.75 24.32 -4.45
N CYS A 36 -4.07 24.72 -5.67
CA CYS A 36 -3.11 24.91 -6.73
C CYS A 36 -3.45 26.13 -7.59
N GLN A 37 -2.45 26.61 -8.32
CA GLN A 37 -2.53 27.79 -9.15
C GLN A 37 -2.02 27.45 -10.55
N PHE A 38 -2.80 27.79 -11.57
CA PHE A 38 -2.38 27.69 -12.97
C PHE A 38 -2.13 29.10 -13.54
N ASN A 39 -0.96 29.30 -14.14
CA ASN A 39 -0.55 30.58 -14.70
C ASN A 39 -0.93 30.63 -16.18
N VAL A 40 -1.96 31.40 -16.51
CA VAL A 40 -2.47 31.53 -17.88
C VAL A 40 -1.63 32.52 -18.67
N THR A 41 -1.53 33.75 -18.18
CA THR A 41 -0.67 34.82 -18.70
C THR A 41 -0.09 35.58 -17.51
N GLY A 42 0.93 36.44 -17.71
CA GLY A 42 1.67 37.09 -16.61
C GLY A 42 0.81 37.79 -15.55
N ASP A 43 -0.40 38.23 -15.92
CA ASP A 43 -1.38 38.86 -15.01
C ASP A 43 -2.64 37.99 -14.74
N GLN A 44 -2.82 36.87 -15.44
CA GLN A 44 -3.99 36.02 -15.29
C GLN A 44 -3.63 34.68 -14.65
N LEU A 45 -4.18 34.46 -13.46
CA LEU A 45 -3.94 33.29 -12.62
C LEU A 45 -5.28 32.62 -12.34
N LEU A 46 -5.33 31.30 -12.41
CA LEU A 46 -6.49 30.50 -12.03
C LEU A 46 -6.17 29.79 -10.72
N ILE A 47 -7.01 30.02 -9.70
CA ILE A 47 -6.94 29.26 -8.46
C ILE A 47 -7.84 28.04 -8.62
N ILE A 48 -7.26 26.87 -8.34
CA ILE A 48 -7.88 25.57 -8.53
C ILE A 48 -7.82 24.85 -7.19
N HIS A 49 -8.98 24.37 -6.74
CA HIS A 49 -9.11 23.57 -5.53
C HIS A 49 -9.54 22.16 -5.88
N CYS A 50 -9.04 21.21 -5.12
CA CYS A 50 -9.37 19.80 -5.23
C CYS A 50 -9.70 19.26 -3.85
N ASN A 51 -10.90 18.71 -3.70
CA ASN A 51 -11.32 18.04 -2.47
C ASN A 51 -11.26 16.52 -2.64
N LEU A 52 -10.63 15.85 -1.68
CA LEU A 52 -10.49 14.40 -1.60
C LEU A 52 -11.29 13.87 -0.41
N THR A 53 -11.96 12.74 -0.62
CA THR A 53 -12.68 12.05 0.45
C THR A 53 -11.84 10.90 1.00
N GLU A 54 -12.13 10.43 2.21
CA GLU A 54 -11.47 9.25 2.81
C GLU A 54 -11.62 7.98 1.96
N SER A 55 -12.59 7.96 1.04
CA SER A 55 -12.81 6.85 0.11
C SER A 55 -11.91 6.90 -1.13
N TYR A 56 -11.04 7.90 -1.27
CA TYR A 56 -10.06 7.94 -2.36
C TYR A 56 -9.17 6.67 -2.37
N PRO A 57 -8.88 6.06 -3.54
CA PRO A 57 -9.24 6.48 -4.90
C PRO A 57 -10.56 5.87 -5.44
N LEU A 58 -11.38 5.24 -4.59
CA LEU A 58 -12.68 4.68 -5.01
C LEU A 58 -13.66 5.79 -5.42
N THR A 59 -13.65 6.89 -4.65
CA THR A 59 -14.35 8.12 -5.00
C THR A 59 -13.35 9.07 -5.64
N PRO A 60 -13.60 9.58 -6.87
CA PRO A 60 -12.69 10.50 -7.54
C PRO A 60 -12.62 11.84 -6.79
N PRO A 61 -11.49 12.56 -6.87
CA PRO A 61 -11.39 13.93 -6.40
C PRO A 61 -12.39 14.86 -7.08
N ILE A 62 -12.84 15.88 -6.34
CA ILE A 62 -13.77 16.91 -6.83
C ILE A 62 -12.96 18.18 -7.07
N TRP A 63 -12.94 18.65 -8.31
CA TRP A 63 -12.18 19.83 -8.74
C TRP A 63 -13.07 21.07 -8.86
N PHE A 64 -12.53 22.20 -8.44
CA PHE A 64 -13.17 23.52 -8.46
C PHE A 64 -12.17 24.53 -9.01
N VAL A 65 -12.67 25.56 -9.68
CA VAL A 65 -11.86 26.69 -10.13
C VAL A 65 -12.52 27.99 -9.70
N GLU A 66 -11.75 28.92 -9.15
CA GLU A 66 -12.22 30.25 -8.78
C GLU A 66 -12.21 31.15 -10.03
N SER A 67 -13.13 30.92 -10.96
CA SER A 67 -13.27 31.69 -12.18
C SER A 67 -14.69 31.64 -12.73
N ASP A 68 -15.13 32.75 -13.32
CA ASP A 68 -16.43 32.86 -13.99
C ASP A 68 -16.38 32.42 -15.48
N ASP A 69 -15.24 31.89 -15.97
CA ASP A 69 -15.10 31.44 -17.36
C ASP A 69 -15.87 30.12 -17.61
N PRO A 70 -16.95 30.13 -18.41
CA PRO A 70 -17.76 28.93 -18.67
C PRO A 70 -16.99 27.85 -19.43
N SER A 71 -15.88 28.21 -20.10
CA SER A 71 -15.04 27.26 -20.83
C SER A 71 -14.36 26.27 -19.89
N LEU A 72 -14.13 26.66 -18.63
CA LEU A 72 -13.51 25.82 -17.61
C LEU A 72 -14.45 24.70 -17.13
N THR A 73 -15.76 24.92 -17.14
CA THR A 73 -16.75 23.89 -16.79
C THR A 73 -16.56 22.64 -17.64
N GLY A 74 -16.42 22.82 -18.97
CA GLY A 74 -16.19 21.71 -19.88
C GLY A 74 -14.83 21.01 -19.68
N VAL A 75 -13.82 21.71 -19.14
CA VAL A 75 -12.54 21.09 -18.74
C VAL A 75 -12.74 20.18 -17.54
N LEU A 76 -13.43 20.66 -16.50
CA LEU A 76 -13.68 19.89 -15.28
C LEU A 76 -14.56 18.67 -15.53
N GLU A 77 -15.60 18.78 -16.36
CA GLU A 77 -16.46 17.66 -16.74
C GLU A 77 -15.68 16.51 -17.40
N ARG A 78 -14.68 16.82 -18.24
CA ARG A 78 -13.83 15.81 -18.87
C ARG A 78 -12.88 15.11 -17.90
N LEU A 79 -12.56 15.72 -16.75
CA LEU A 79 -11.75 15.05 -15.73
C LEU A 79 -12.47 13.85 -15.13
N GLU A 80 -13.80 13.88 -15.11
CA GLU A 80 -14.58 12.77 -14.62
C GLU A 80 -14.39 11.49 -15.45
N GLU A 81 -13.88 11.55 -16.68
CA GLU A 81 -13.59 10.35 -17.48
C GLU A 81 -12.44 9.52 -16.86
N VAL A 82 -11.57 10.17 -16.08
CA VAL A 82 -10.44 9.54 -15.40
C VAL A 82 -10.91 9.08 -14.01
N ARG A 83 -11.18 7.76 -13.86
CA ARG A 83 -11.80 7.20 -12.64
C ARG A 83 -11.09 6.00 -12.00
N ARG A 84 -9.97 5.53 -12.57
CA ARG A 84 -9.34 4.28 -12.11
C ARG A 84 -7.83 4.39 -12.10
N GLY A 85 -7.22 3.95 -11.00
CA GLY A 85 -5.78 3.89 -10.86
C GLY A 85 -5.37 4.03 -9.40
N SER A 86 -4.15 3.60 -9.07
CA SER A 86 -3.53 3.91 -7.79
C SER A 86 -3.01 5.34 -7.70
N THR A 87 -2.86 6.01 -8.84
CA THR A 87 -2.35 7.38 -8.99
C THR A 87 -3.38 8.30 -9.63
N LEU A 88 -4.63 8.19 -9.18
CA LEU A 88 -5.78 8.86 -9.81
C LEU A 88 -5.62 10.39 -9.79
N LEU A 89 -5.07 10.95 -8.72
CA LEU A 89 -4.82 12.37 -8.57
C LEU A 89 -3.79 12.86 -9.59
N LEU A 90 -2.67 12.13 -9.76
CA LEU A 90 -1.66 12.48 -10.76
C LEU A 90 -2.25 12.48 -12.18
N GLN A 91 -3.06 11.47 -12.51
CA GLN A 91 -3.69 11.32 -13.82
C GLN A 91 -4.70 12.43 -14.11
N GLN A 92 -5.55 12.77 -13.12
CA GLN A 92 -6.50 13.86 -13.25
C GLN A 92 -5.77 15.21 -13.37
N LEU A 93 -4.73 15.43 -12.56
CA LEU A 93 -3.98 16.68 -12.62
C LEU A 93 -3.25 16.84 -13.95
N LYS A 94 -2.62 15.77 -14.47
CA LYS A 94 -2.01 15.77 -15.79
C LYS A 94 -3.03 16.16 -16.85
N ARG A 95 -4.21 15.53 -16.85
CA ARG A 95 -5.28 15.83 -17.81
C ARG A 95 -5.76 17.28 -17.67
N LEU A 96 -5.90 17.77 -16.44
CA LEU A 96 -6.31 19.15 -16.15
C LEU A 96 -5.30 20.14 -16.74
N ILE A 97 -4.01 19.98 -16.44
CA ILE A 97 -2.95 20.85 -16.96
C ILE A 97 -2.93 20.82 -18.50
N CYS A 98 -3.00 19.63 -19.12
CA CYS A 98 -3.02 19.50 -20.58
C CYS A 98 -4.24 20.21 -21.21
N ASP A 99 -5.43 20.06 -20.61
CA ASP A 99 -6.65 20.66 -21.12
C ASP A 99 -6.67 22.19 -20.92
N LEU A 100 -6.13 22.70 -19.79
CA LEU A 100 -5.94 24.14 -19.57
C LEU A 100 -4.93 24.73 -20.56
N CYS A 101 -3.79 24.07 -20.77
CA CYS A 101 -2.82 24.48 -21.79
C CYS A 101 -3.46 24.52 -23.18
N ARG A 102 -4.29 23.53 -23.54
CA ARG A 102 -5.00 23.53 -24.83
C ARG A 102 -6.03 24.65 -24.91
N LEU A 103 -6.79 24.90 -23.84
CA LEU A 103 -7.82 25.93 -23.79
C LEU A 103 -7.22 27.33 -23.97
N TYR A 104 -6.13 27.63 -23.27
CA TYR A 104 -5.46 28.94 -23.32
C TYR A 104 -4.36 29.02 -24.39
N ASN A 105 -4.20 27.98 -25.22
CA ASN A 105 -3.20 27.89 -26.29
C ASN A 105 -1.75 28.13 -25.79
N LEU A 106 -1.40 27.51 -24.67
CA LEU A 106 -0.10 27.60 -24.02
C LEU A 106 0.77 26.35 -24.31
N PRO A 107 2.10 26.50 -24.38
CA PRO A 107 3.00 25.36 -24.47
C PRO A 107 2.90 24.51 -23.20
N GLN A 108 2.86 23.19 -23.35
CA GLN A 108 2.95 22.26 -22.22
C GLN A 108 4.39 22.24 -21.69
N HIS A 109 4.53 22.29 -20.37
CA HIS A 109 5.84 22.19 -19.72
C HIS A 109 6.31 20.72 -19.70
N PRO A 110 7.59 20.41 -19.91
CA PRO A 110 8.10 19.03 -19.85
C PRO A 110 7.83 18.35 -18.51
N ASP A 111 7.74 19.12 -17.42
CA ASP A 111 7.43 18.59 -16.08
C ASP A 111 6.05 17.92 -16.01
N VAL A 112 5.13 18.23 -16.92
CA VAL A 112 3.83 17.54 -17.02
C VAL A 112 4.01 16.06 -17.41
N GLU A 113 5.06 15.73 -18.16
CA GLU A 113 5.40 14.35 -18.52
C GLU A 113 5.97 13.57 -17.32
N MET A 114 6.52 14.26 -16.31
CA MET A 114 6.98 13.61 -15.09
C MET A 114 5.84 12.96 -14.30
N LEU A 115 4.59 13.38 -14.51
CA LEU A 115 3.41 12.77 -13.89
C LEU A 115 3.11 11.34 -14.37
N ASP A 116 3.69 10.91 -15.50
CA ASP A 116 3.60 9.51 -15.97
C ASP A 116 4.61 8.59 -15.29
N GLN A 117 5.61 9.15 -14.61
CA GLN A 117 6.62 8.37 -13.93
C GLN A 117 6.00 7.66 -12.72
N PRO A 118 6.44 6.42 -12.42
CA PRO A 118 6.03 5.77 -11.20
C PRO A 118 6.43 6.62 -9.99
N LEU A 119 5.58 6.64 -8.97
CA LEU A 119 5.90 7.32 -7.71
C LEU A 119 7.27 6.87 -7.21
N PRO A 120 8.18 7.79 -6.85
CA PRO A 120 9.47 7.41 -6.32
C PRO A 120 9.23 6.55 -5.07
N ALA A 121 9.72 5.31 -5.10
CA ALA A 121 9.76 4.48 -3.90
C ALA A 121 10.52 5.27 -2.84
N GLY A 122 9.89 5.51 -1.68
CA GLY A 122 10.47 6.29 -0.58
C GLY A 122 11.89 5.81 -0.23
N PRO A 123 12.71 6.67 0.40
CA PRO A 123 14.16 6.52 0.42
C PRO A 123 14.61 5.11 0.81
N LEU A 124 15.18 4.39 -0.17
CA LEU A 124 16.39 3.62 0.09
C LEU A 124 17.41 4.61 0.65
N HIS A 125 18.00 4.25 1.79
CA HIS A 125 19.12 4.94 2.42
C HIS A 125 20.10 5.41 1.33
N GLN A 126 20.18 6.72 1.11
CA GLN A 126 21.03 7.31 0.10
C GLN A 126 22.44 7.46 0.70
N ASP A 127 23.09 6.34 1.01
CA ASP A 127 24.53 6.29 1.28
C ASP A 127 25.28 6.17 -0.06
N ARG A 128 25.29 7.27 -0.82
CA ARG A 128 26.35 7.54 -1.81
C ARG A 128 26.63 9.03 -1.82
N LYS A 129 27.61 9.44 -1.00
CA LYS A 129 28.45 10.60 -1.29
C LYS A 129 29.87 10.11 -1.59
N HIS A 130 30.31 10.31 -2.83
CA HIS A 130 31.69 10.63 -3.19
C HIS A 130 31.62 12.09 -3.65
N GLY A 131 32.43 13.10 -3.29
CA GLY A 131 33.66 13.36 -2.52
C GLY A 131 34.03 14.84 -2.86
N PRO A 132 35.26 15.36 -2.71
CA PRO A 132 36.27 15.27 -1.63
C PRO A 132 36.41 16.64 -0.88
N THR A 133 37.33 16.75 0.09
CA THR A 133 38.19 17.89 0.50
C THR A 133 38.37 17.96 2.04
N ASP A 134 39.49 17.40 2.47
CA ASP A 134 40.44 17.86 3.50
C ASP A 134 40.02 18.26 4.93
N GLU A 135 40.53 17.44 5.86
CA GLU A 135 41.34 17.78 7.06
C GLU A 135 40.83 17.24 8.41
N VAL A 136 41.53 16.16 8.86
CA VAL A 136 42.05 15.81 10.20
C VAL A 136 41.05 15.62 11.37
N THR A 137 41.10 14.59 12.23
CA THR A 137 42.22 13.93 12.93
C THR A 137 41.81 12.53 13.47
N SER A 138 42.74 11.56 13.39
CA SER A 138 43.06 10.42 14.32
C SER A 138 42.00 9.37 14.71
N GLU A 139 42.26 8.05 14.84
CA GLU A 139 43.47 7.20 14.78
C GLU A 139 43.02 5.70 14.81
N GLU A 140 43.72 4.86 14.02
CA GLU A 140 44.06 3.41 14.18
C GLU A 140 42.93 2.36 14.16
N GLU A 141 42.74 1.53 13.12
CA GLU A 141 43.57 0.43 12.51
C GLU A 141 43.60 -0.90 13.29
N GLU A 142 43.10 -1.96 12.63
CA GLU A 142 43.71 -3.30 12.40
C GLU A 142 42.59 -4.21 11.84
N GLU A 143 42.57 -4.47 10.53
CA GLU A 143 43.07 -5.69 9.85
C GLU A 143 42.37 -6.98 10.36
N GLU A 144 41.74 -7.81 9.52
CA GLU A 144 42.41 -8.69 8.58
C GLU A 144 41.59 -9.00 7.31
N GLU A 145 42.35 -9.04 6.22
CA GLU A 145 42.10 -9.59 4.91
C GLU A 145 41.91 -11.12 4.96
N MET A 146 40.81 -11.64 4.39
CA MET A 146 40.86 -12.90 3.65
C MET A 146 39.86 -12.83 2.51
N GLY A 147 40.40 -12.70 1.30
CA GLY A 147 39.67 -12.98 0.09
C GLY A 147 39.33 -14.47 0.02
N GLU A 148 38.19 -14.78 -0.57
CA GLU A 148 38.08 -15.93 -1.44
C GLU A 148 36.99 -15.66 -2.47
N ASP A 149 37.39 -15.81 -3.72
CA ASP A 149 36.58 -15.79 -4.91
C ASP A 149 35.41 -16.79 -4.82
N ILE A 150 34.24 -16.33 -5.28
CA ILE A 150 33.31 -17.05 -6.15
C ILE A 150 33.10 -18.55 -5.85
N ASP A 151 31.94 -18.90 -5.30
CA ASP A 151 31.16 -20.00 -5.87
C ASP A 151 29.66 -19.67 -5.89
N LEU A 152 29.21 -19.42 -7.11
CA LEU A 152 27.82 -19.50 -7.53
C LEU A 152 27.38 -20.97 -7.35
N GLU A 153 26.21 -21.21 -6.77
CA GLU A 153 25.54 -22.53 -6.67
C GLU A 153 25.79 -23.37 -5.40
N HIS A 154 25.13 -23.00 -4.29
CA HIS A 154 24.27 -23.88 -3.47
C HIS A 154 24.00 -23.25 -2.10
N TYR A 155 22.80 -22.74 -1.88
CA TYR A 155 22.20 -22.76 -0.55
C TYR A 155 20.75 -23.25 -0.70
N GLU A 156 20.60 -24.55 -0.96
CA GLU A 156 19.45 -25.27 -0.42
C GLU A 156 19.53 -25.12 1.10
N MET A 157 18.70 -24.21 1.64
CA MET A 157 18.50 -24.10 3.08
C MET A 157 18.00 -25.46 3.56
N LYS A 158 18.91 -26.24 4.15
CA LYS A 158 18.68 -27.51 4.84
C LYS A 158 17.30 -27.53 5.50
N GLU A 159 16.53 -28.56 5.22
CA GLU A 159 15.47 -29.01 6.11
C GLU A 159 16.08 -29.25 7.50
N GLU A 160 15.89 -28.29 8.41
CA GLU A 160 16.05 -28.55 9.84
C GLU A 160 14.78 -29.25 10.35
N GLU A 161 14.86 -30.58 10.37
CA GLU A 161 14.10 -31.44 11.28
C GLU A 161 14.43 -31.13 12.76
N PRO A 162 13.58 -31.54 13.72
CA PRO A 162 12.93 -30.63 14.67
C PRO A 162 13.73 -30.41 15.96
N VAL A 163 13.73 -29.16 16.45
CA VAL A 163 14.12 -28.85 17.83
C VAL A 163 12.92 -29.12 18.75
N ASP A 164 12.81 -30.37 19.19
CA ASP A 164 12.07 -30.75 20.39
C ASP A 164 12.84 -30.26 21.64
N GLY A 165 12.19 -29.50 22.52
CA GLY A 165 12.86 -29.12 23.79
C GLY A 165 12.45 -27.83 24.49
N LYS A 166 11.38 -27.13 24.09
CA LYS A 166 10.73 -26.12 24.94
C LYS A 166 9.24 -26.41 24.92
N LYS A 167 8.64 -26.68 26.10
CA LYS A 167 7.18 -26.89 26.32
C LYS A 167 6.39 -26.21 25.22
N SER A 168 5.92 -26.99 24.25
CA SER A 168 5.35 -26.48 23.02
C SER A 168 4.20 -25.55 23.39
N GLU A 169 4.31 -24.27 23.04
CA GLU A 169 3.22 -23.30 23.19
C GLU A 169 1.97 -23.69 22.38
N ASP A 170 2.00 -24.84 21.74
CA ASP A 170 0.96 -25.48 20.95
C ASP A 170 0.20 -26.60 21.69
N ASP A 171 0.59 -26.93 22.93
CA ASP A 171 -0.03 -28.02 23.68
C ASP A 171 -1.53 -27.71 23.94
N GLY A 172 -2.39 -28.60 23.44
CA GLY A 172 -3.86 -28.43 23.45
C GLY A 172 -4.49 -27.81 22.20
N ILE A 173 -3.78 -27.67 21.08
CA ILE A 173 -4.33 -27.24 19.79
C ILE A 173 -4.55 -28.46 18.87
N GLU A 174 -5.70 -28.54 18.18
CA GLU A 174 -6.00 -29.65 17.26
C GLU A 174 -5.09 -29.60 16.02
N LYS A 175 -4.69 -30.76 15.49
CA LYS A 175 -3.78 -30.92 14.35
C LYS A 175 -4.18 -30.11 13.09
N GLU A 176 -5.48 -29.94 12.86
CA GLU A 176 -6.00 -29.12 11.76
C GLU A 176 -5.75 -27.62 11.98
N ASN A 177 -5.96 -27.14 13.21
CA ASN A 177 -5.72 -25.73 13.56
C ASN A 177 -4.21 -25.43 13.57
N LEU A 178 -3.37 -26.41 13.90
CA LEU A 178 -1.92 -26.29 13.80
C LEU A 178 -1.47 -26.08 12.34
N ALA A 179 -2.00 -26.87 11.40
CA ALA A 179 -1.70 -26.70 9.97
C ALA A 179 -2.13 -25.32 9.43
N VAL A 180 -3.22 -24.75 9.98
CA VAL A 180 -3.65 -23.38 9.65
C VAL A 180 -2.67 -22.35 10.19
N LEU A 181 -2.20 -22.49 11.43
CA LEU A 181 -1.18 -21.61 12.02
C LEU A 181 0.14 -21.66 11.23
N GLU A 182 0.57 -22.85 10.80
CA GLU A 182 1.76 -23.00 9.96
C GLU A 182 1.58 -22.34 8.59
N LYS A 183 0.40 -22.48 7.97
CA LYS A 183 0.08 -21.83 6.70
C LYS A 183 0.10 -20.31 6.83
N ILE A 184 -0.45 -19.75 7.91
CA ILE A 184 -0.41 -18.30 8.19
C ILE A 184 1.04 -17.85 8.41
N ARG A 185 1.83 -18.60 9.16
CA ARG A 185 3.26 -18.30 9.39
C ARG A 185 4.07 -18.34 8.10
N ARG A 186 3.82 -19.33 7.23
CA ARG A 186 4.47 -19.47 5.93
C ARG A 186 4.06 -18.34 4.99
N ASN A 187 2.79 -17.96 4.98
CA ASN A 187 2.30 -16.82 4.21
C ASN A 187 2.91 -15.50 4.70
N GLN A 188 2.97 -15.26 6.02
CA GLN A 188 3.65 -14.08 6.56
C GLN A 188 5.13 -14.05 6.15
N ARG A 189 5.85 -15.18 6.27
CA ARG A 189 7.25 -15.29 5.80
C ARG A 189 7.36 -15.03 4.28
N GLN A 190 6.41 -15.53 3.50
CA GLN A 190 6.37 -15.33 2.05
C GLN A 190 6.02 -13.89 1.69
N ASP A 191 5.17 -13.21 2.45
CA ASP A 191 4.87 -11.79 2.28
C ASP A 191 6.11 -10.95 2.62
N HIS A 192 6.87 -11.31 3.66
CA HIS A 192 8.17 -10.69 3.94
C HIS A 192 9.21 -10.91 2.82
N LEU A 193 9.24 -12.10 2.18
CA LEU A 193 10.17 -12.44 1.08
C LEU A 193 9.75 -11.88 -0.29
N ASN A 194 8.46 -11.91 -0.64
CA ASN A 194 7.93 -11.40 -1.91
C ASN A 194 8.04 -9.87 -1.99
N VAL A 195 7.95 -9.20 -0.85
CA VAL A 195 8.20 -7.76 -0.73
C VAL A 195 9.67 -7.43 -1.04
N SER A 196 10.64 -8.26 -0.63
CA SER A 196 12.06 -7.97 -0.86
C SER A 196 12.48 -8.09 -2.34
N ALA A 197 11.72 -8.84 -3.16
CA ALA A 197 12.08 -9.07 -4.56
C ALA A 197 11.48 -8.05 -5.53
N HIS A 198 10.35 -7.41 -5.23
CA HIS A 198 9.66 -6.54 -6.21
C HIS A 198 9.06 -5.23 -5.68
N SER A 199 9.07 -4.94 -4.37
CA SER A 199 8.67 -3.62 -3.84
C SER A 199 9.07 -3.53 -2.37
N GLY A 200 10.13 -2.78 -2.06
CA GLY A 200 10.73 -2.64 -0.72
C GLY A 200 9.88 -1.97 0.37
N ALA A 201 8.62 -2.35 0.52
CA ALA A 201 7.75 -1.93 1.61
C ALA A 201 7.25 -3.16 2.38
N VAL A 202 7.91 -3.48 3.50
CA VAL A 202 7.46 -4.52 4.45
C VAL A 202 6.10 -4.10 5.02
N SER A 203 5.03 -4.65 4.46
CA SER A 203 3.67 -4.44 4.98
C SER A 203 3.44 -5.36 6.17
N GLY A 204 3.92 -4.94 7.34
CA GLY A 204 3.67 -5.60 8.62
C GLY A 204 4.83 -5.44 9.60
N SER A 205 4.56 -4.87 10.77
CA SER A 205 5.51 -4.92 11.88
C SER A 205 5.57 -6.36 12.41
N VAL A 206 6.78 -6.90 12.57
CA VAL A 206 7.01 -8.24 13.15
C VAL A 206 6.28 -8.39 14.50
N GLN A 207 6.25 -7.31 15.30
CA GLN A 207 5.54 -7.29 16.58
C GLN A 207 4.02 -7.45 16.46
N ALA A 208 3.42 -6.89 15.40
CA ALA A 208 1.98 -7.03 15.15
C ALA A 208 1.63 -8.46 14.70
N SER A 209 2.48 -9.05 13.85
CA SER A 209 2.34 -10.44 13.39
C SER A 209 2.51 -11.45 14.53
N ASP A 210 3.48 -11.23 15.42
CA ASP A 210 3.71 -12.06 16.61
C ASP A 210 2.53 -11.98 17.59
N ARG A 211 1.99 -10.77 17.81
CA ARG A 211 0.81 -10.58 18.66
C ARG A 211 -0.42 -11.30 18.09
N LEU A 212 -0.66 -11.20 16.79
CA LEU A 212 -1.74 -11.91 16.10
C LEU A 212 -1.58 -13.44 16.24
N MET A 213 -0.38 -13.95 16.01
CA MET A 213 -0.09 -15.39 16.14
C MET A 213 -0.32 -15.90 17.57
N LYS A 214 -0.02 -15.08 18.58
CA LYS A 214 -0.29 -15.40 19.99
C LYS A 214 -1.79 -15.45 20.29
N GLU A 215 -2.55 -14.46 19.83
CA GLU A 215 -4.01 -14.39 20.01
C GLU A 215 -4.72 -15.56 19.30
N LEU A 216 -4.29 -15.92 18.08
CA LEU A 216 -4.84 -17.08 17.35
C LEU A 216 -4.57 -18.41 18.08
N ARG A 217 -3.36 -18.59 18.64
CA ARG A 217 -3.04 -19.76 19.47
C ARG A 217 -3.92 -19.82 20.71
N GLU A 218 -4.17 -18.69 21.37
CA GLU A 218 -5.04 -18.61 22.54
C GLU A 218 -6.50 -18.97 22.21
N ILE A 219 -7.01 -18.50 21.07
CA ILE A 219 -8.35 -18.83 20.56
C ILE A 219 -8.45 -20.33 20.28
N TYR A 220 -7.48 -20.92 19.57
CA TYR A 220 -7.51 -22.35 19.23
C TYR A 220 -7.33 -23.26 20.45
N ARG A 221 -6.69 -22.77 21.52
CA ARG A 221 -6.59 -23.50 22.79
C ARG A 221 -7.90 -23.42 23.59
N SER A 222 -8.67 -22.34 23.44
CA SER A 222 -9.87 -22.05 24.22
C SER A 222 -10.95 -23.14 24.09
N GLN A 223 -11.61 -23.47 25.21
CA GLN A 223 -12.73 -24.42 25.20
C GLN A 223 -13.93 -23.86 24.42
N SER A 224 -14.15 -22.55 24.44
CA SER A 224 -15.24 -21.90 23.69
C SER A 224 -15.17 -22.17 22.18
N TYR A 225 -13.96 -22.16 21.60
CA TYR A 225 -13.76 -22.49 20.18
C TYR A 225 -14.03 -23.98 19.90
N LYS A 226 -13.54 -24.87 20.77
CA LYS A 226 -13.72 -26.33 20.67
C LYS A 226 -15.20 -26.73 20.83
N ASN A 227 -15.89 -26.14 21.80
CA ASN A 227 -17.32 -26.32 22.03
C ASN A 227 -18.21 -25.68 20.94
N GLY A 228 -17.74 -24.61 20.31
CA GLY A 228 -18.39 -23.96 19.16
C GLY A 228 -18.37 -24.82 17.90
N LYS A 229 -17.26 -25.53 17.62
CA LYS A 229 -17.19 -26.53 16.53
C LYS A 229 -18.01 -27.79 16.81
N ALA A 230 -18.07 -28.23 18.07
CA ALA A 230 -18.86 -29.39 18.48
C ALA A 230 -20.39 -29.15 18.46
N SER A 231 -20.83 -27.89 18.33
CA SER A 231 -22.25 -27.53 18.26
C SER A 231 -22.71 -27.35 16.80
N THR A 232 -22.51 -28.37 15.96
CA THR A 232 -23.27 -28.51 14.72
C THR A 232 -24.43 -29.49 14.95
N PRO A 233 -25.67 -29.18 14.51
CA PRO A 233 -26.84 -29.97 14.81
C PRO A 233 -26.95 -31.20 13.90
N GLY A 234 -27.14 -32.37 14.52
CA GLY A 234 -28.06 -33.41 14.04
C GLY A 234 -27.60 -34.36 12.93
N THR A 235 -26.84 -35.40 13.28
CA THR A 235 -26.91 -36.68 12.54
C THR A 235 -28.07 -37.52 13.08
N SER A 236 -29.20 -37.45 12.37
CA SER A 236 -30.07 -38.56 11.98
C SER A 236 -30.05 -39.84 12.85
N SER A 237 -31.10 -40.02 13.68
CA SER A 237 -31.69 -41.34 13.92
C SER A 237 -33.22 -41.24 13.83
N SER A 238 -33.74 -41.35 12.60
CA SER A 238 -35.18 -41.48 12.36
C SER A 238 -35.61 -42.91 12.66
N GLY A 239 -35.96 -43.19 13.91
CA GLY A 239 -36.72 -44.37 14.30
C GLY A 239 -38.17 -44.22 13.84
N ARG A 240 -38.48 -44.71 12.63
CA ARG A 240 -39.88 -44.86 12.18
C ARG A 240 -40.57 -45.94 13.02
N LYS A 241 -41.36 -45.54 14.02
CA LYS A 241 -42.43 -46.39 14.54
C LYS A 241 -43.63 -46.27 13.61
N SER A 242 -43.89 -47.36 12.90
CA SER A 242 -45.08 -47.60 12.10
C SER A 242 -46.27 -47.86 13.03
N THR A 243 -47.32 -47.06 12.93
CA THR A 243 -48.66 -47.41 13.43
C THR A 243 -49.66 -47.05 12.35
N ALA A 244 -50.08 -48.07 11.61
CA ALA A 244 -51.23 -48.02 10.70
C ALA A 244 -52.54 -47.95 11.51
N PRO A 245 -53.60 -47.31 10.98
CA PRO A 245 -54.94 -47.49 11.51
C PRO A 245 -55.56 -48.77 10.92
N PRO A 246 -56.40 -49.52 11.66
CA PRO A 246 -57.16 -50.61 11.07
C PRO A 246 -58.37 -50.03 10.33
N LEU A 247 -58.56 -50.54 9.11
CA LEU A 247 -59.75 -50.38 8.29
C LEU A 247 -60.71 -51.54 8.57
N GLN A 248 -62.00 -51.24 8.41
CA GLN A 248 -63.16 -52.13 8.21
C GLN A 248 -63.77 -52.76 9.47
N SER A 249 -65.09 -52.92 9.59
CA SER A 249 -66.20 -52.91 8.62
C SER A 249 -67.45 -52.24 9.18
#